data_AF-A0A534AU84-F1
#
_entry.id   AF-A0A534AU84-F1
#
_cell.length_a   1.000
_cell.length_b   1.000
_cell.length_c   1.000
_cell.angle_alpha   90.00
_cell.angle_beta   90.00
_cell.angle_gamma   90.00
#
_symmetry.space_group_name_H-M   'P 1'
#
loop_
_entity.id
_entity.type
_entity.pdbx_description
1 polymer ?
#
loop_
_entity_poly.entity_id
_entity_poly.type
_entity_poly.pdbx_seq_one_letter_code
_entity_poly.pdbx_strand_id
1 'polypeptide(L)'
;MHARNLHCYVPHAVASCAVCLLAACAGAKFGTPEPFPGNGPGPTPMRTSTDIAVGLPPVASTPLVYPVTARVNVAEEFGSIKVEDPYRWLENLDAPATRQWVEAQNRLSQPQLEAIAHRAWVKQRLTQLWNYERFDVPVKEGGRYFFLHNDGKQNQSVLFASDTLDSPGRALFDPNTVRQDATVALSDFTPSPKGDVVAYALSDGGTDWQVWRFRSVHNGSDSPESLRFTKFWGVSWARDGSGVYYSRYPALANGSG
;
A
#
# COMPACT_ATOMS: atom_id res chain seq x y z
N MET A 1 15.68 -17.21 -20.67
CA MET A 1 16.62 -16.40 -19.87
C MET A 1 17.10 -17.27 -18.71
N HIS A 2 18.21 -16.95 -18.04
CA HIS A 2 18.67 -17.72 -16.87
C HIS A 2 18.89 -16.77 -15.70
N ALA A 3 17.94 -16.77 -14.74
CA ALA A 3 18.03 -16.03 -13.49
C ALA A 3 18.93 -16.77 -12.49
N ARG A 4 19.96 -16.11 -11.95
CA ARG A 4 20.81 -16.65 -10.87
C ARG A 4 20.51 -15.93 -9.55
N ASN A 5 20.08 -16.68 -8.54
CA ASN A 5 19.89 -16.17 -7.18
C ASN A 5 21.22 -16.13 -6.42
N LEU A 6 21.58 -14.98 -5.86
CA LEU A 6 22.69 -14.84 -4.92
C LEU A 6 22.11 -14.70 -3.50
N HIS A 7 22.42 -15.66 -2.63
CA HIS A 7 22.12 -15.58 -1.20
C HIS A 7 23.34 -15.03 -0.47
N CYS A 8 23.18 -13.91 0.24
CA CYS A 8 24.20 -13.41 1.16
C CYS A 8 23.84 -13.83 2.59
N TYR A 9 24.69 -14.67 3.18
CA TYR A 9 24.63 -15.12 4.58
C TYR A 9 25.64 -14.30 5.40
N VAL A 10 25.22 -13.78 6.57
CA VAL A 10 26.10 -13.08 7.51
C VAL A 10 25.97 -13.76 8.89
N PRO A 11 27.07 -14.29 9.48
CA PRO A 11 27.02 -14.94 10.78
C PRO A 11 27.26 -14.00 11.97
N HIS A 12 26.80 -14.48 13.13
CA HIS A 12 26.74 -13.91 14.48
C HIS A 12 28.03 -13.29 15.07
N ALA A 13 27.85 -12.38 16.04
CA ALA A 13 28.60 -12.42 17.31
C ALA A 13 27.90 -11.67 18.45
N VAL A 14 27.78 -12.35 19.59
CA VAL A 14 27.29 -11.91 20.90
C VAL A 14 28.46 -11.30 21.68
N ALA A 15 28.23 -10.24 22.47
CA ALA A 15 29.08 -9.93 23.62
C ALA A 15 28.27 -9.26 24.74
N SER A 16 28.17 -9.99 25.85
CA SER A 16 27.62 -9.55 27.13
C SER A 16 28.71 -8.86 27.95
N CYS A 17 28.39 -7.78 28.66
CA CYS A 17 29.20 -7.32 29.78
C CYS A 17 28.31 -6.59 30.80
N ALA A 18 28.09 -7.24 31.93
CA ALA A 18 27.53 -6.66 33.14
C ALA A 18 28.66 -6.07 33.99
N VAL A 19 28.40 -4.96 34.71
CA VAL A 19 28.74 -4.77 36.14
C VAL A 19 28.11 -3.46 36.65
N CYS A 20 27.59 -3.56 37.87
CA CYS A 20 26.88 -2.61 38.72
C CYS A 20 27.65 -1.34 39.09
N LEU A 21 26.90 -0.26 39.39
CA LEU A 21 27.21 0.61 40.53
C LEU A 21 25.92 1.12 41.20
N LEU A 22 25.90 1.02 42.53
CA LEU A 22 24.81 1.30 43.45
C LEU A 22 24.63 2.80 43.74
N ALA A 23 23.36 3.20 43.87
CA ALA A 23 22.76 4.12 44.84
C ALA A 23 23.44 5.48 45.13
N ALA A 24 22.72 6.58 44.83
CA ALA A 24 21.99 7.38 45.83
C ALA A 24 21.59 8.75 45.26
N CYS A 25 20.29 9.04 45.20
CA CYS A 25 19.70 10.37 45.42
C CYS A 25 18.18 10.19 45.51
N ALA A 26 17.72 9.89 46.73
CA ALA A 26 16.33 10.04 47.10
C ALA A 26 16.04 11.53 47.27
N GLY A 27 15.02 12.06 46.59
CA GLY A 27 14.57 13.43 46.84
C GLY A 27 13.87 14.17 45.70
N ALA A 28 12.98 13.53 44.94
CA ALA A 28 11.99 14.26 44.14
C ALA A 28 10.73 13.39 44.01
N LYS A 29 9.68 13.74 44.76
CA LYS A 29 8.34 13.18 44.57
C LYS A 29 7.77 13.78 43.28
N PHE A 30 7.98 13.11 42.15
CA PHE A 30 7.17 13.35 40.97
C PHE A 30 5.80 12.71 41.25
N GLY A 31 4.76 13.55 41.32
CA GLY A 31 3.39 13.05 41.37
C GLY A 31 3.16 12.12 40.19
N THR A 32 2.46 11.02 40.43
CA THR A 32 1.96 10.16 39.36
C THR A 32 1.21 11.04 38.35
N PRO A 33 1.52 10.97 37.05
CA PRO A 33 0.66 11.61 36.06
C PRO A 33 -0.70 10.94 36.17
N GLU A 34 -1.72 11.70 36.59
CA GLU A 34 -3.10 11.25 36.48
C GLU A 34 -3.35 10.86 35.01
N PRO A 35 -3.85 9.65 34.72
CA PRO A 35 -4.16 9.27 33.36
C PRO A 35 -5.21 10.26 32.82
N PHE A 36 -4.91 10.83 31.66
CA PHE A 36 -5.87 11.64 30.91
C PHE A 36 -7.19 10.85 30.76
N PRO A 37 -8.35 11.48 31.00
CA PRO A 37 -9.63 10.79 30.95
C PRO A 37 -9.97 10.43 29.49
N GLY A 38 -9.59 9.21 29.09
CA GLY A 38 -9.93 8.61 27.81
C GLY A 38 -10.75 7.34 28.03
N ASN A 39 -12.04 7.41 27.71
CA ASN A 39 -12.99 6.31 27.52
C ASN A 39 -12.93 5.14 28.52
N GLY A 40 -12.95 5.45 29.81
CA GLY A 40 -13.43 4.55 30.87
C GLY A 40 -14.95 4.66 31.09
N PRO A 41 -15.58 3.74 31.83
CA PRO A 41 -17.02 3.69 32.01
C PRO A 41 -17.47 4.78 33.01
N GLY A 42 -18.09 5.84 32.50
CA GLY A 42 -18.74 6.87 33.31
C GLY A 42 -19.96 7.44 32.57
N PRO A 43 -21.08 7.75 33.25
CA PRO A 43 -22.38 7.98 32.61
C PRO A 43 -22.60 9.44 32.19
N THR A 44 -21.57 10.16 31.73
CA THR A 44 -21.75 11.58 31.36
C THR A 44 -20.92 11.96 30.12
N PRO A 45 -21.57 12.33 29.00
CA PRO A 45 -20.85 12.82 27.83
C PRO A 45 -20.32 14.23 28.08
N MET A 46 -19.00 14.44 27.97
CA MET A 46 -18.41 15.79 27.96
C MET A 46 -18.42 16.38 26.55
N ARG A 47 -18.81 17.67 26.51
CA ARG A 47 -18.93 18.53 25.33
C ARG A 47 -17.61 18.64 24.56
N THR A 48 -17.64 18.31 23.27
CA THR A 48 -16.64 18.74 22.29
C THR A 48 -16.89 20.20 21.91
N SER A 49 -15.90 21.04 22.22
CA SER A 49 -15.81 22.43 21.77
C SER A 49 -15.83 22.49 20.24
N THR A 50 -16.95 22.93 19.65
CA THR A 50 -17.09 23.16 18.22
C THR A 50 -17.33 24.65 17.99
N ASP A 51 -16.28 25.46 18.09
CA ASP A 51 -16.37 26.88 17.77
C ASP A 51 -15.25 27.28 16.82
N ILE A 52 -15.36 26.83 15.55
CA ILE A 52 -15.20 27.70 14.36
C ILE A 52 -16.10 27.11 13.27
N ALA A 53 -17.32 27.64 13.12
CA ALA A 53 -18.12 27.45 11.91
C ALA A 53 -18.74 28.79 11.51
N VAL A 54 -18.21 29.39 10.45
CA VAL A 54 -18.84 30.51 9.76
C VAL A 54 -20.10 29.98 9.06
N GLY A 55 -21.28 30.34 9.56
CA GLY A 55 -22.51 30.48 8.77
C GLY A 55 -23.27 29.23 8.31
N LEU A 56 -22.98 28.02 8.82
CA LEU A 56 -23.82 26.84 8.56
C LEU A 56 -24.79 26.61 9.74
N PRO A 57 -26.10 26.41 9.51
CA PRO A 57 -27.03 26.06 10.57
C PRO A 57 -26.61 24.73 11.21
N PRO A 58 -26.73 24.59 12.54
CA PRO A 58 -26.40 23.34 13.22
C PRO A 58 -27.32 22.23 12.72
N VAL A 59 -26.75 21.28 11.98
CA VAL A 59 -27.46 20.05 11.61
C VAL A 59 -27.67 19.27 12.90
N ALA A 60 -28.92 18.94 13.23
CA ALA A 60 -29.23 18.11 14.38
C ALA A 60 -28.49 16.77 14.24
N SER A 61 -27.46 16.56 15.05
CA SER A 61 -26.66 15.34 15.02
C SER A 61 -27.37 14.25 15.83
N THR A 62 -28.02 13.32 15.16
CA THR A 62 -28.42 12.06 15.80
C THR A 62 -27.17 11.38 16.36
N PRO A 63 -27.12 11.03 17.66
CA PRO A 63 -25.96 10.38 18.24
C PRO A 63 -25.68 9.05 17.51
N LEU A 64 -24.42 8.85 17.13
CA LEU A 64 -23.99 7.65 16.42
C LEU A 64 -23.99 6.44 17.36
N VAL A 65 -24.62 5.35 16.92
CA VAL A 65 -24.56 4.06 17.60
C VAL A 65 -23.48 3.22 16.90
N TYR A 66 -22.35 3.04 17.57
CA TYR A 66 -21.23 2.26 17.04
C TYR A 66 -21.49 0.74 17.10
N PRO A 67 -20.96 -0.04 16.14
CA PRO A 67 -20.98 -1.49 16.24
C PRO A 67 -20.29 -1.98 17.51
N VAL A 68 -20.91 -2.97 18.16
CA VAL A 68 -20.30 -3.63 19.31
C VAL A 68 -19.01 -4.32 18.88
N THR A 69 -17.92 -3.98 19.56
CA THR A 69 -16.61 -4.60 19.33
C THR A 69 -16.25 -5.44 20.54
N ALA A 70 -16.23 -6.76 20.37
CA ALA A 70 -15.89 -7.68 21.45
C ALA A 70 -14.48 -7.39 21.99
N ARG A 71 -14.35 -7.41 23.33
CA ARG A 71 -13.06 -7.34 24.02
C ARG A 71 -12.67 -8.74 24.46
N VAL A 72 -11.45 -9.14 24.17
CA VAL A 72 -10.85 -10.39 24.65
C VAL A 72 -9.79 -10.09 25.71
N ASN A 73 -9.51 -11.06 26.58
CA ASN A 73 -8.49 -10.90 27.62
C ASN A 73 -7.13 -11.36 27.09
N VAL A 74 -6.56 -10.59 26.16
CA VAL A 74 -5.20 -10.78 25.65
C VAL A 74 -4.30 -9.69 26.24
N ALA A 75 -3.15 -10.08 26.76
CA ALA A 75 -2.13 -9.17 27.24
C ALA A 75 -0.74 -9.76 27.00
N GLU A 76 0.24 -8.89 26.77
CA GLU A 76 1.64 -9.25 26.59
C GLU A 76 2.51 -8.57 27.62
N GLU A 77 3.64 -9.19 27.96
CA GLU A 77 4.63 -8.63 28.89
C GLU A 77 5.85 -8.15 28.10
N PHE A 78 6.11 -6.84 28.18
CA PHE A 78 7.30 -6.22 27.62
C PHE A 78 8.24 -5.87 28.78
N GLY A 79 9.13 -6.81 29.11
CA GLY A 79 9.94 -6.73 30.32
C GLY A 79 9.06 -6.87 31.57
N SER A 80 8.99 -5.84 32.41
CA SER A 80 8.11 -5.82 33.61
C SER A 80 6.76 -5.14 33.37
N ILE A 81 6.49 -4.64 32.17
CA ILE A 81 5.25 -3.93 31.84
C ILE A 81 4.29 -4.88 31.16
N LYS A 82 3.08 -5.02 31.72
CA LYS A 82 1.97 -5.74 31.10
C LYS A 82 1.13 -4.78 30.26
N VAL A 83 0.92 -5.12 28.99
CA VAL A 83 0.12 -4.33 28.02
C VAL A 83 -1.07 -5.17 27.57
N GLU A 84 -2.28 -4.68 27.78
CA GLU A 84 -3.51 -5.33 27.32
C GLU A 84 -3.81 -4.98 25.86
N ASP A 85 -4.17 -6.00 25.07
CA ASP A 85 -4.61 -5.86 23.69
C ASP A 85 -5.98 -6.53 23.48
N PRO A 86 -7.06 -5.87 23.92
CA PRO A 86 -8.39 -6.47 23.91
C PRO A 86 -8.99 -6.68 22.52
N TYR A 87 -8.32 -6.20 21.47
CA TYR A 87 -8.80 -6.25 20.09
C TYR A 87 -7.89 -7.06 19.17
N ARG A 88 -6.92 -7.79 19.72
CA ARG A 88 -6.00 -8.68 18.98
C ARG A 88 -6.68 -9.55 17.92
N TRP A 89 -7.92 -9.98 18.19
CA TRP A 89 -8.69 -10.81 17.26
C TRP A 89 -8.95 -10.14 15.90
N LEU A 90 -8.94 -8.80 15.82
CA LEU A 90 -9.08 -8.05 14.56
C LEU A 90 -7.84 -8.14 13.65
N GLU A 91 -6.69 -8.60 14.16
CA GLU A 91 -5.49 -8.81 13.34
C GLU A 91 -5.65 -9.99 12.37
N ASN A 92 -6.56 -10.93 12.66
CA ASN A 92 -6.88 -12.02 11.75
C ASN A 92 -7.94 -11.57 10.74
N LEU A 93 -7.49 -11.08 9.59
CA LEU A 93 -8.35 -10.58 8.50
C LEU A 93 -9.22 -11.67 7.86
N ASP A 94 -8.81 -12.94 7.96
CA ASP A 94 -9.55 -14.07 7.41
C ASP A 94 -10.64 -14.60 8.35
N ALA A 95 -10.63 -14.20 9.62
CA ALA A 95 -11.64 -14.61 10.58
C ALA A 95 -13.02 -14.06 10.19
N PRO A 96 -14.09 -14.89 10.22
CA PRO A 96 -15.45 -14.42 9.97
C PRO A 96 -15.87 -13.26 10.87
N ALA A 97 -15.45 -13.26 12.13
CA ALA A 97 -15.72 -12.19 13.08
C ALA A 97 -15.16 -10.84 12.59
N THR A 98 -13.93 -10.82 12.08
CA THR A 98 -13.26 -9.59 11.60
C THR A 98 -13.98 -9.03 10.38
N ARG A 99 -14.35 -9.90 9.44
CA ARG A 99 -15.13 -9.50 8.25
C ARG A 99 -16.49 -8.90 8.63
N GLN A 100 -17.21 -9.55 9.54
CA GLN A 100 -18.49 -9.03 10.05
C GLN A 100 -18.34 -7.68 10.74
N TRP A 101 -17.26 -7.49 11.50
CA TRP A 101 -16.95 -6.21 12.13
C TRP A 101 -16.68 -5.11 11.10
N VAL A 102 -15.86 -5.38 10.07
CA VAL A 102 -15.59 -4.44 8.97
C VAL A 102 -16.88 -4.06 8.24
N GLU A 103 -17.74 -5.03 7.93
CA GLU A 103 -19.04 -4.78 7.30
C GLU A 103 -19.94 -3.90 8.17
N ALA A 104 -19.97 -4.14 9.49
CA ALA A 104 -20.76 -3.34 10.41
C ALA A 104 -20.25 -1.89 10.50
N GLN A 105 -18.93 -1.69 10.49
CA GLN A 105 -18.33 -0.34 10.44
C GLN A 105 -18.67 0.37 9.13
N ASN A 106 -18.55 -0.30 7.99
CA ASN A 106 -18.92 0.25 6.68
C ASN A 106 -20.42 0.60 6.61
N ARG A 107 -21.30 -0.23 7.20
CA ARG A 107 -22.75 0.04 7.27
C ARG A 107 -23.07 1.29 8.08
N LEU A 108 -22.28 1.61 9.10
CA LEU A 108 -22.43 2.84 9.88
C LEU A 108 -21.88 4.06 9.13
N SER A 109 -20.70 3.93 8.52
CA SER A 109 -19.95 5.07 7.96
C SER A 109 -20.40 5.47 6.56
N GLN A 110 -20.68 4.52 5.68
CA GLN A 110 -20.98 4.78 4.27
C GLN A 110 -22.20 5.71 4.09
N PRO A 111 -23.36 5.51 4.76
CA PRO A 111 -24.50 6.40 4.60
C PRO A 111 -24.22 7.84 5.08
N GLN A 112 -23.38 8.00 6.12
CA GLN A 112 -23.00 9.33 6.61
C GLN A 112 -22.17 10.07 5.57
N LEU A 113 -21.20 9.39 4.96
CA LEU A 113 -20.40 9.97 3.90
C LEU A 113 -21.26 10.25 2.66
N GLU A 114 -22.25 9.42 2.35
CA GLU A 114 -23.17 9.62 1.22
C GLU A 114 -24.16 10.78 1.45
N ALA A 115 -24.57 11.01 2.70
CA ALA A 115 -25.49 12.08 3.08
C ALA A 115 -24.85 13.49 3.03
N ILE A 116 -23.53 13.60 2.83
CA ILE A 116 -22.85 14.90 2.68
C ILE A 116 -23.40 15.59 1.43
N ALA A 117 -24.16 16.67 1.63
CA ALA A 117 -24.88 17.39 0.57
C ALA A 117 -24.00 17.76 -0.64
N HIS A 118 -22.74 18.14 -0.39
CA HIS A 118 -21.82 18.57 -1.44
C HIS A 118 -20.98 17.44 -2.05
N ARG A 119 -21.13 16.18 -1.62
CA ARG A 119 -20.32 15.05 -2.11
C ARG A 119 -20.40 14.88 -3.63
N ALA A 120 -21.61 14.94 -4.19
CA ALA A 120 -21.81 14.77 -5.62
C ALA A 120 -21.10 15.88 -6.41
N TRP A 121 -21.21 17.13 -5.95
CA TRP A 121 -20.53 18.27 -6.56
C TRP A 121 -19.00 18.14 -6.46
N VAL A 122 -18.46 17.76 -5.29
CA VAL A 122 -17.02 17.54 -5.11
C VAL A 122 -16.52 16.43 -6.04
N LYS A 123 -17.22 15.30 -6.10
CA LYS A 123 -16.88 14.20 -7.01
C LYS A 123 -16.85 14.68 -8.46
N GLN A 124 -17.89 15.37 -8.91
CA GLN A 124 -17.96 15.88 -10.28
C GLN A 124 -16.83 16.88 -10.57
N ARG A 125 -16.54 17.80 -9.64
CA ARG A 125 -15.49 18.80 -9.82
C ARG A 125 -14.12 18.15 -9.90
N LEU A 126 -13.84 17.18 -9.02
CA LEU A 126 -12.60 16.40 -9.07
C LEU A 126 -12.49 15.61 -10.38
N THR A 127 -13.56 14.93 -10.83
CA THR A 127 -13.55 14.22 -12.11
C THR A 127 -13.24 15.13 -13.30
N GLN A 128 -13.83 16.33 -13.34
CA GLN A 128 -13.54 17.31 -14.39
C GLN A 128 -12.08 17.78 -14.38
N LEU A 129 -11.53 18.07 -13.19
CA LEU A 129 -10.16 18.52 -13.02
C LEU A 129 -9.13 17.42 -13.27
N TRP A 130 -9.51 16.16 -13.06
CA TRP A 130 -8.65 15.00 -13.27
C TRP A 130 -8.60 14.54 -14.73
N ASN A 131 -9.66 14.84 -15.50
CA ASN A 131 -9.81 14.42 -16.89
C ASN A 131 -8.99 15.30 -17.85
N TYR A 132 -7.68 15.10 -17.83
CA TYR A 132 -6.74 15.65 -18.80
C TYR A 132 -5.69 14.59 -19.15
N GLU A 133 -5.12 14.76 -20.35
CA GLU A 133 -4.10 13.86 -20.87
C GLU A 133 -2.80 13.99 -20.08
N ARG A 134 -2.20 12.85 -19.73
CA ARG A 134 -1.02 12.76 -18.87
C ARG A 134 0.02 11.84 -19.47
N PHE A 135 1.28 12.27 -19.41
CA PHE A 135 2.46 11.51 -19.78
C PHE A 135 3.45 11.51 -18.63
N ASP A 136 4.04 10.36 -18.36
CA ASP A 136 5.22 10.29 -17.48
C ASP A 136 6.49 10.65 -18.26
N VAL A 137 7.57 10.89 -17.51
CA VAL A 137 8.88 11.19 -18.09
C VAL A 137 9.36 9.98 -18.91
N PRO A 138 9.64 10.16 -20.22
CA PRO A 138 10.09 9.04 -21.04
C PRO A 138 11.47 8.51 -20.62
N VAL A 139 11.59 7.19 -20.59
CA VAL A 139 12.86 6.47 -20.44
C VAL A 139 13.40 6.14 -21.83
N LYS A 140 14.62 6.58 -22.13
CA LYS A 140 15.29 6.28 -23.42
C LYS A 140 16.25 5.11 -23.26
N GLU A 141 16.06 4.06 -24.04
CA GLU A 141 16.92 2.87 -24.04
C GLU A 141 16.87 2.16 -25.39
N GLY A 142 17.99 1.57 -25.83
CA GLY A 142 18.02 0.82 -27.10
C GLY A 142 17.57 1.61 -28.35
N GLY A 143 17.70 2.95 -28.32
CA GLY A 143 17.24 3.83 -29.40
C GLY A 143 15.73 4.09 -29.43
N ARG A 144 14.98 3.66 -28.41
CA ARG A 144 13.53 3.87 -28.26
C ARG A 144 13.23 4.69 -27.01
N TYR A 145 12.00 5.19 -26.93
CA TYR A 145 11.43 5.87 -25.77
C TYR A 145 10.29 5.05 -25.20
N PHE A 146 10.25 4.88 -23.89
CA PHE A 146 9.24 4.15 -23.15
C PHE A 146 8.59 5.09 -22.14
N PHE A 147 7.27 5.10 -22.06
CA PHE A 147 6.56 6.03 -21.19
C PHE A 147 5.17 5.51 -20.83
N LEU A 148 4.63 6.00 -19.72
CA LEU A 148 3.24 5.80 -19.36
C LEU A 148 2.39 6.95 -19.91
N HIS A 149 1.22 6.62 -20.43
CA HIS A 149 0.24 7.57 -20.95
C HIS A 149 -1.15 7.26 -20.38
N ASN A 150 -1.90 8.31 -20.06
CA ASN A 150 -3.28 8.22 -19.60
C ASN A 150 -4.12 9.31 -20.29
N ASP A 151 -5.24 8.91 -20.89
CA ASP A 151 -6.15 9.82 -21.61
C ASP A 151 -6.98 10.76 -20.69
N GLY A 152 -6.84 10.59 -19.38
CA GLY A 152 -7.56 11.33 -18.33
C GLY A 152 -8.70 10.56 -17.68
N LYS A 153 -9.20 9.49 -18.32
CA LYS A 153 -10.36 8.69 -17.87
C LYS A 153 -10.00 7.25 -17.53
N GLN A 154 -8.86 6.76 -18.02
CA GLN A 154 -8.39 5.41 -17.73
C GLN A 154 -8.07 5.24 -16.23
N ASN A 155 -8.46 4.09 -15.67
CA ASN A 155 -8.17 3.73 -14.28
C ASN A 155 -6.67 3.59 -14.05
N GLN A 156 -5.95 3.00 -15.01
CA GLN A 156 -4.50 2.80 -14.98
C GLN A 156 -3.87 3.39 -16.24
N SER A 157 -2.68 3.99 -16.12
CA SER A 157 -1.90 4.42 -17.28
C SER A 157 -1.44 3.22 -18.11
N VAL A 158 -1.34 3.40 -19.42
CA VAL A 158 -0.91 2.39 -20.38
C VAL A 158 0.57 2.58 -20.69
N LEU A 159 1.32 1.49 -20.81
CA LEU A 159 2.73 1.51 -21.20
C LEU A 159 2.86 1.60 -22.71
N PHE A 160 3.59 2.59 -23.18
CA PHE A 160 3.88 2.84 -24.60
C PHE A 160 5.37 2.71 -24.91
N ALA A 161 5.68 2.47 -26.18
CA ALA A 161 7.01 2.66 -26.75
C ALA A 161 6.96 3.42 -28.07
N SER A 162 7.97 4.25 -28.32
CA SER A 162 8.10 5.05 -29.53
C SER A 162 9.54 5.05 -30.04
N ASP A 163 9.73 5.17 -31.35
CA ASP A 163 11.07 5.28 -31.97
C ASP A 163 11.62 6.73 -31.90
N THR A 164 10.74 7.73 -31.74
CA THR A 164 11.10 9.16 -31.60
C THR A 164 10.26 9.83 -30.52
N LEU A 165 10.72 10.96 -29.97
CA LEU A 165 9.97 11.72 -28.95
C LEU A 165 8.66 12.32 -29.50
N ASP A 166 8.64 12.70 -30.77
CA ASP A 166 7.49 13.37 -31.39
C ASP A 166 6.47 12.39 -31.99
N SER A 167 6.77 11.09 -31.97
CA SER A 167 5.83 10.07 -32.43
C SER A 167 4.87 9.69 -31.31
N PRO A 168 3.57 9.46 -31.61
CA PRO A 168 2.56 9.09 -30.61
C PRO A 168 2.86 7.74 -29.93
N GLY A 169 3.81 6.96 -30.47
CA GLY A 169 4.18 5.66 -29.95
C GLY A 169 3.12 4.58 -30.20
N ARG A 170 3.42 3.39 -29.69
CA ARG A 170 2.57 2.20 -29.74
C ARG A 170 2.35 1.70 -28.33
N ALA A 171 1.09 1.43 -27.97
CA ALA A 171 0.76 0.77 -26.72
C ALA A 171 1.43 -0.61 -26.66
N LEU A 172 2.24 -0.83 -25.64
CA LEU A 172 2.87 -2.11 -25.34
C LEU A 172 2.05 -2.92 -24.35
N PHE A 173 1.53 -2.32 -23.29
CA PHE A 173 0.75 -3.03 -22.27
C PHE A 173 -0.32 -2.13 -21.66
N ASP A 174 -1.58 -2.59 -21.68
CA ASP A 174 -2.72 -1.91 -21.07
C ASP A 174 -3.21 -2.69 -19.83
N PRO A 175 -2.94 -2.19 -18.60
CA PRO A 175 -3.39 -2.85 -17.36
C PRO A 175 -4.92 -2.92 -17.23
N ASN A 176 -5.65 -2.01 -17.87
CA ASN A 176 -7.11 -1.95 -17.81
C ASN A 176 -7.77 -3.17 -18.50
N THR A 177 -7.01 -3.94 -19.30
CA THR A 177 -7.50 -5.15 -19.98
C THR A 177 -7.34 -6.43 -19.16
N VAL A 178 -6.62 -6.39 -18.03
CA VAL A 178 -6.28 -7.59 -17.24
C VAL A 178 -7.44 -8.03 -16.37
N ARG A 179 -8.17 -7.08 -15.77
CA ARG A 179 -9.36 -7.34 -14.96
C ARG A 179 -10.40 -6.24 -15.14
N GLN A 180 -11.66 -6.65 -15.06
CA GLN A 180 -12.82 -5.77 -15.22
C GLN A 180 -12.93 -4.70 -14.11
N ASP A 181 -12.44 -5.01 -12.90
CA ASP A 181 -12.44 -4.11 -11.75
C ASP A 181 -11.25 -3.13 -11.72
N ALA A 182 -10.32 -3.24 -12.69
CA ALA A 182 -9.10 -2.45 -12.81
C ALA A 182 -8.24 -2.41 -11.52
N THR A 183 -8.29 -3.48 -10.72
CA THR A 183 -7.48 -3.61 -9.48
C THR A 183 -6.03 -4.02 -9.75
N VAL A 184 -5.70 -4.37 -10.99
CA VAL A 184 -4.32 -4.66 -11.41
C VAL A 184 -3.66 -3.39 -11.93
N ALA A 185 -2.61 -2.96 -11.26
CA ALA A 185 -1.82 -1.79 -11.64
C ALA A 185 -0.47 -2.20 -12.24
N LEU A 186 0.00 -1.46 -13.24
CA LEU A 186 1.41 -1.47 -13.63
C LEU A 186 2.15 -0.58 -12.63
N SER A 187 2.96 -1.20 -11.78
CA SER A 187 3.65 -0.50 -10.69
C SER A 187 5.03 0.00 -11.09
N ASP A 188 5.66 -0.65 -12.07
CA ASP A 188 7.00 -0.29 -12.55
C ASP A 188 7.28 -0.90 -13.93
N PHE A 189 8.27 -0.36 -14.65
CA PHE A 189 8.80 -0.96 -15.88
C PHE A 189 10.29 -0.63 -16.07
N THR A 190 11.01 -1.53 -16.74
CA THR A 190 12.44 -1.37 -17.05
C THR A 190 12.74 -1.96 -18.43
N PRO A 191 13.01 -1.12 -19.45
CA PRO A 191 13.43 -1.58 -20.77
C PRO A 191 14.78 -2.31 -20.74
N SER A 192 14.97 -3.31 -21.61
CA SER A 192 16.26 -3.96 -21.82
C SER A 192 17.26 -3.00 -22.47
N PRO A 193 18.59 -3.19 -22.32
CA PRO A 193 19.60 -2.32 -22.96
C PRO A 193 19.49 -2.20 -24.48
N LYS A 194 18.86 -3.17 -25.15
CA LYS A 194 18.60 -3.15 -26.60
C LYS A 194 17.23 -2.58 -26.96
N GLY A 195 16.36 -2.32 -25.97
CA GLY A 195 15.01 -1.81 -26.17
C GLY A 195 14.07 -2.79 -26.89
N ASP A 196 14.44 -4.07 -26.96
CA ASP A 196 13.68 -5.13 -27.64
C ASP A 196 12.72 -5.88 -26.70
N VAL A 197 12.97 -5.81 -25.39
CA VAL A 197 12.14 -6.39 -24.33
C VAL A 197 11.93 -5.34 -23.24
N VAL A 198 10.73 -5.31 -22.65
CA VAL A 198 10.46 -4.54 -21.44
C VAL A 198 10.09 -5.47 -20.30
N ALA A 199 10.77 -5.34 -19.18
CA ALA A 199 10.32 -5.94 -17.92
C ALA A 199 9.28 -5.01 -17.30
N TYR A 200 8.13 -5.52 -16.85
CA TYR A 200 7.09 -4.71 -16.22
C TYR A 200 6.51 -5.43 -15.00
N ALA A 201 6.21 -4.68 -13.96
CA ALA A 201 5.70 -5.16 -12.69
C ALA A 201 4.21 -4.94 -12.59
N LEU A 202 3.47 -5.98 -12.18
CA LEU A 202 2.06 -5.91 -11.86
C LEU A 202 1.83 -6.09 -10.36
N SER A 203 1.00 -5.23 -9.77
CA SER A 203 0.45 -5.37 -8.42
C SER A 203 -1.07 -5.55 -8.52
N ASP A 204 -1.65 -6.34 -7.62
CA ASP A 204 -3.07 -6.68 -7.59
C ASP A 204 -3.71 -6.27 -6.26
N GLY A 205 -4.81 -5.52 -6.32
CA GLY A 205 -5.55 -5.11 -5.13
C GLY A 205 -4.78 -4.16 -4.21
N GLY A 206 -3.79 -3.43 -4.74
CA GLY A 206 -2.98 -2.48 -3.98
C GLY A 206 -1.98 -3.12 -3.02
N THR A 207 -1.68 -4.41 -3.20
CA THR A 207 -0.64 -5.10 -2.44
C THR A 207 0.76 -4.61 -2.82
N ASP A 208 1.71 -4.63 -1.88
CA ASP A 208 3.12 -4.38 -2.21
C ASP A 208 3.75 -5.55 -2.99
N TRP A 209 3.09 -6.71 -3.03
CA TRP A 209 3.55 -7.85 -3.82
C TRP A 209 3.44 -7.55 -5.31
N GLN A 210 4.53 -7.81 -6.01
CA GLN A 210 4.65 -7.60 -7.44
C GLN A 210 4.93 -8.92 -8.16
N VAL A 211 4.48 -9.00 -9.40
CA VAL A 211 4.90 -10.03 -10.36
C VAL A 211 5.53 -9.32 -11.55
N TRP A 212 6.83 -9.56 -11.77
CA TRP A 212 7.51 -9.08 -12.96
C TRP A 212 7.28 -10.02 -14.14
N ARG A 213 6.95 -9.44 -15.29
CA ARG A 213 6.79 -10.10 -16.57
C ARG A 213 7.70 -9.45 -17.60
N PHE A 214 7.92 -10.14 -18.71
CA PHE A 214 8.81 -9.68 -19.78
C PHE A 214 8.05 -9.68 -21.10
N ARG A 215 7.89 -8.51 -21.72
CA ARG A 215 7.17 -8.33 -22.99
C ARG A 215 8.12 -7.97 -24.10
N SER A 216 7.99 -8.64 -25.24
CA SER A 216 8.66 -8.26 -26.48
C SER A 216 8.06 -6.96 -27.02
N VAL A 217 8.92 -6.00 -27.33
CA VAL A 217 8.53 -4.70 -27.90
C VAL A 217 8.10 -4.85 -29.37
N HIS A 218 8.61 -5.86 -30.07
CA HIS A 218 8.35 -6.07 -31.49
C HIS A 218 6.94 -6.56 -31.79
N ASN A 219 6.48 -7.57 -31.05
CA ASN A 219 5.22 -8.27 -31.32
C ASN A 219 4.23 -8.21 -30.15
N GLY A 220 4.60 -7.59 -29.02
CA GLY A 220 3.75 -7.46 -27.84
C GLY A 220 3.53 -8.76 -27.06
N SER A 221 4.23 -9.85 -27.38
CA SER A 221 4.06 -11.12 -26.68
C SER A 221 4.84 -11.15 -25.36
N ASP A 222 4.23 -11.71 -24.32
CA ASP A 222 4.90 -11.98 -23.05
C ASP A 222 5.70 -13.30 -23.10
N SER A 223 6.86 -13.30 -22.46
CA SER A 223 7.60 -14.51 -22.11
C SER A 223 6.80 -15.37 -21.13
N PRO A 224 6.91 -16.71 -21.18
CA PRO A 224 6.34 -17.57 -20.14
C PRO A 224 7.03 -17.40 -18.78
N GLU A 225 8.24 -16.85 -18.75
CA GLU A 225 8.96 -16.57 -17.50
C GLU A 225 8.35 -15.39 -16.75
N SER A 226 8.20 -15.52 -15.43
CA SER A 226 7.80 -14.44 -14.54
C SER A 226 8.55 -14.51 -13.22
N LEU A 227 8.80 -13.36 -12.61
CA LEU A 227 9.41 -13.28 -11.28
C LEU A 227 8.30 -13.01 -10.26
N ARG A 228 8.09 -13.97 -9.36
CA ARG A 228 7.10 -13.89 -8.28
C ARG A 228 7.80 -13.65 -6.95
N PHE A 229 6.99 -13.25 -5.96
CA PHE A 229 7.43 -12.98 -4.59
C PHE A 229 8.42 -11.82 -4.50
N THR A 230 8.34 -10.88 -5.46
CA THR A 230 9.06 -9.62 -5.41
C THR A 230 8.22 -8.59 -4.67
N LYS A 231 8.85 -7.78 -3.84
CA LYS A 231 8.21 -6.71 -3.07
C LYS A 231 9.26 -5.62 -2.82
N PHE A 232 8.95 -4.36 -3.08
CA PHE A 232 9.83 -3.17 -2.95
C PHE A 232 11.06 -3.05 -3.88
N TRP A 233 11.54 -4.13 -4.49
CA TRP A 233 12.75 -4.10 -5.34
C TRP A 233 12.41 -4.10 -6.84
N GLY A 234 13.10 -3.24 -7.58
CA GLY A 234 13.11 -3.25 -9.04
C GLY A 234 13.92 -4.40 -9.64
N VAL A 235 13.91 -4.50 -10.96
CA VAL A 235 14.81 -5.37 -11.73
C VAL A 235 15.93 -4.54 -12.36
N SER A 236 17.12 -5.12 -12.48
CA SER A 236 18.25 -4.50 -13.16
C SER A 236 18.75 -5.41 -14.27
N TRP A 237 18.77 -4.91 -15.51
CA TRP A 237 19.27 -5.68 -16.62
C TRP A 237 20.79 -5.88 -16.56
N ALA A 238 21.23 -7.09 -16.86
CA ALA A 238 22.62 -7.31 -17.25
C ALA A 238 22.95 -6.45 -18.48
N ARG A 239 24.16 -5.90 -18.53
CA ARG A 239 24.56 -4.94 -19.58
C ARG A 239 24.44 -5.51 -21.00
N ASP A 240 24.61 -6.82 -21.15
CA ASP A 240 24.48 -7.53 -22.42
C ASP A 240 23.02 -7.89 -22.78
N GLY A 241 22.07 -7.64 -21.88
CA GLY A 241 20.66 -7.99 -22.01
C GLY A 241 20.34 -9.47 -21.80
N SER A 242 21.30 -10.28 -21.33
CA SER A 242 21.12 -11.74 -21.20
C SER A 242 20.16 -12.16 -20.08
N GLY A 243 19.91 -11.28 -19.12
CA GLY A 243 19.00 -11.51 -18.00
C GLY A 243 18.89 -10.31 -17.08
N VAL A 244 18.23 -10.51 -15.95
CA VAL A 244 18.03 -9.50 -14.91
C VAL A 244 18.52 -9.97 -13.55
N TYR A 245 18.99 -9.01 -12.75
CA TYR A 245 19.23 -9.14 -11.33
C TYR A 245 18.00 -8.61 -10.58
N TYR A 246 17.57 -9.32 -9.54
CA TYR A 246 16.40 -8.98 -8.75
C TYR A 246 16.51 -9.56 -7.34
N SER A 247 15.68 -9.06 -6.44
CA SER A 247 15.50 -9.61 -5.09
C SER A 247 14.07 -10.09 -4.92
N ARG A 248 13.91 -11.21 -4.21
CA ARG A 248 12.59 -11.76 -3.88
C ARG A 248 12.61 -12.42 -2.52
N TYR A 249 11.43 -12.54 -1.93
CA TYR A 249 11.21 -13.42 -0.80
C TYR A 249 11.25 -14.89 -1.27
N PRO A 250 11.67 -15.81 -0.39
CA PRO A 250 11.57 -17.24 -0.68
C PRO A 250 10.11 -17.65 -0.81
N ALA A 251 9.84 -18.60 -1.71
CA ALA A 251 8.53 -19.24 -1.74
C ALA A 251 8.36 -20.10 -0.47
N LEU A 252 7.21 -19.97 0.18
CA LEU A 252 6.81 -20.86 1.27
C LEU A 252 6.46 -22.26 0.73
N ALA A 253 6.45 -23.25 1.61
CA ALA A 253 6.21 -24.65 1.24
C ALA A 253 4.84 -24.91 0.58
N ASN A 254 3.86 -24.05 0.86
CA ASN A 254 2.52 -24.07 0.24
C ASN A 254 2.46 -23.31 -1.11
N GLY A 255 3.60 -22.80 -1.61
CA GLY A 255 3.68 -22.04 -2.85
C GLY A 255 3.24 -20.58 -2.76
N SER A 256 2.91 -20.06 -1.57
CA SER A 256 2.68 -18.63 -1.35
C SER A 256 4.01 -17.90 -1.08
N GLY A 257 3.99 -16.58 -1.16
CA GLY A 257 5.10 -15.72 -0.71
C GLY A 257 4.56 -14.60 0.14
#